data_AF-A0A7C5G330-F1
#
_entry.id   AF-A0A7C5G330-F1
#
_cell.length_a   1.000
_cell.length_b   1.000
_cell.length_c   1.000
_cell.angle_alpha   90.00
_cell.angle_beta   90.00
_cell.angle_gamma   90.00
#
_symmetry.space_group_name_H-M   'P 1'
#
loop_
_entity.id
_entity.type
_entity.pdbx_description
1 polymer ?
#
loop_
_entity_poly.entity_id
_entity_poly.type
_entity_poly.pdbx_seq_one_letter_code
_entity_poly.pdbx_strand_id
1 'polypeptide(L)'
;MPSPLLLFDPPRTIQLQGFSGRAATTTIHDATETGFQISGIFQAAEDFANVQLFSAYDYFNHLRVKPLPVTDLSGLTLQYDMEILPVNGEEGNVRPDCVRYAS
;
A
#
# COMPACT_ATOMS: atom_id res chain seq x y z
N MET A 1 2.01 -29.62 -7.58
CA MET A 1 2.42 -29.35 -6.18
C MET A 1 1.79 -28.04 -5.74
N PRO A 2 1.23 -27.91 -4.54
CA PRO A 2 0.82 -26.60 -4.03
C PRO A 2 2.05 -25.70 -3.86
N SER A 3 1.95 -24.44 -4.26
CA SER A 3 3.01 -23.45 -4.07
C SER A 3 3.15 -23.10 -2.57
N PRO A 4 4.35 -22.80 -2.07
CA PRO A 4 4.53 -22.36 -0.69
C PRO A 4 3.74 -21.08 -0.39
N LEU A 5 3.28 -20.95 0.85
CA LEU A 5 2.70 -19.72 1.38
C LEU A 5 3.82 -18.90 2.01
N LEU A 6 4.11 -17.73 1.44
CA LEU A 6 5.12 -16.81 1.95
C LEU A 6 4.43 -15.72 2.78
N LEU A 7 5.12 -15.24 3.81
CA LEU A 7 4.56 -14.25 4.76
C LEU A 7 4.31 -12.88 4.10
N PHE A 8 5.19 -12.50 3.16
CA PHE A 8 5.16 -11.26 2.40
C PHE A 8 4.96 -11.59 0.91
N ASP A 9 3.83 -12.23 0.59
CA ASP A 9 3.42 -12.59 -0.76
C ASP A 9 2.41 -11.55 -1.27
N PRO A 10 2.80 -10.57 -2.11
CA PRO A 10 1.92 -9.48 -2.52
C PRO A 10 0.53 -9.87 -3.02
N PRO A 11 0.38 -10.88 -3.90
CA PRO A 11 -0.92 -11.29 -4.42
C PRO A 11 -1.84 -11.96 -3.39
N ARG A 12 -1.33 -12.33 -2.20
CA ARG A 12 -2.08 -13.09 -1.21
C ARG A 12 -2.23 -12.39 0.13
N THR A 13 -1.19 -11.71 0.59
CA THR A 13 -1.08 -11.27 1.99
C THR A 13 -1.10 -9.74 2.15
N ILE A 14 -0.84 -9.01 1.07
CA ILE A 14 -0.82 -7.54 1.08
C ILE A 14 -2.20 -7.01 0.68
N GLN A 15 -2.69 -6.03 1.43
CA GLN A 15 -4.01 -5.45 1.21
C GLN A 15 -4.02 -3.94 1.47
N LEU A 16 -4.99 -3.24 0.87
CA LEU A 16 -5.31 -1.86 1.26
C LEU A 16 -6.11 -1.88 2.55
N GLN A 17 -5.60 -1.18 3.56
CA GLN A 17 -6.33 -0.96 4.80
C GLN A 17 -7.32 0.19 4.67
N GLY A 18 -7.09 1.09 3.73
CA GLY A 18 -7.99 2.19 3.42
C GLY A 18 -7.28 3.34 2.73
N PHE A 19 -8.05 4.38 2.49
CA PHE A 19 -7.60 5.66 1.97
C PHE A 19 -8.35 6.77 2.71
N SER A 20 -7.77 7.97 2.73
CA SER A 20 -8.39 9.14 3.35
C SER A 20 -8.55 10.26 2.32
N GLY A 21 -9.53 11.12 2.54
CA GLY A 21 -9.88 12.21 1.63
C GLY A 21 -11.32 12.18 1.16
N ARG A 22 -11.87 13.35 0.81
CA ARG A 22 -13.20 13.41 0.18
C ARG A 22 -13.06 12.93 -1.27
N ALA A 23 -13.82 11.89 -1.64
CA ALA A 23 -13.80 11.29 -2.97
C ALA A 23 -12.44 10.69 -3.40
N ALA A 24 -11.54 10.44 -2.44
CA ALA A 24 -10.41 9.56 -2.68
C ALA A 24 -10.90 8.14 -2.93
N THR A 25 -10.18 7.38 -3.75
CA THR A 25 -10.39 5.95 -3.95
C THR A 25 -9.09 5.33 -4.41
N THR A 26 -8.80 4.11 -3.99
CA THR A 26 -7.52 3.46 -4.30
C THR A 26 -7.72 1.97 -4.51
N THR A 27 -6.90 1.37 -5.35
CA THR A 27 -6.84 -0.08 -5.57
C THR A 27 -5.40 -0.56 -5.66
N ILE A 28 -5.14 -1.76 -5.13
CA ILE A 28 -3.94 -2.53 -5.46
C ILE A 28 -4.23 -3.29 -6.75
N HIS A 29 -3.23 -3.38 -7.63
CA HIS A 29 -3.29 -4.14 -8.88
C HIS A 29 -1.89 -4.59 -9.29
N ASP A 30 -1.82 -5.41 -10.34
CA ASP A 30 -0.58 -5.92 -10.94
C ASP A 30 0.39 -6.54 -9.92
N ALA A 31 -0.16 -7.26 -8.94
CA ALA A 31 0.64 -7.96 -7.93
C ALA A 31 1.37 -9.16 -8.55
N THR A 32 2.66 -9.23 -8.27
CA THR A 32 3.58 -10.32 -8.62
C THR A 32 4.20 -10.89 -7.36
N GLU A 33 5.01 -11.94 -7.49
CA GLU A 33 5.70 -12.55 -6.33
C GLU A 33 6.61 -11.57 -5.56
N THR A 34 7.07 -10.48 -6.19
CA THR A 34 8.04 -9.55 -5.60
C THR A 34 7.58 -8.09 -5.55
N GLY A 35 6.38 -7.77 -6.03
CA GLY A 35 5.91 -6.39 -6.06
C GLY A 35 4.43 -6.25 -6.38
N PHE A 36 3.93 -5.04 -6.26
CA PHE A 36 2.55 -4.67 -6.57
C PHE A 36 2.49 -3.20 -6.94
N GLN A 37 1.39 -2.79 -7.58
CA GLN A 37 1.12 -1.39 -7.88
C GLN A 37 -0.11 -0.90 -7.14
N ILE A 38 -0.15 0.41 -6.89
CA ILE A 38 -1.30 1.10 -6.32
C ILE A 38 -1.63 2.26 -7.23
N SER A 39 -2.91 2.34 -7.58
CA SER A 39 -3.48 3.50 -8.27
C SER A 39 -4.72 3.97 -7.53
N GLY A 40 -5.06 5.23 -7.77
CA GLY A 40 -6.20 5.85 -7.12
C GLY A 40 -6.43 7.27 -7.59
N ILE A 41 -7.51 7.84 -7.09
CA ILE A 41 -7.81 9.26 -7.21
C ILE A 41 -7.40 9.91 -5.88
N PHE A 42 -6.43 10.84 -5.96
CA PHE A 42 -5.98 11.67 -4.85
C PHE A 42 -6.24 13.13 -5.26
N GLN A 43 -7.31 13.72 -4.73
CA GLN A 43 -7.77 15.05 -5.10
C GLN A 43 -7.14 16.15 -4.25
N ALA A 44 -6.85 15.86 -2.99
CA ALA A 44 -6.25 16.80 -2.05
C ALA A 44 -4.83 16.37 -1.67
N ALA A 45 -4.04 17.32 -1.18
CA ALA A 45 -2.64 17.06 -0.79
C ALA A 45 -2.56 16.13 0.44
N GLU A 46 -3.61 16.13 1.26
CA GLU A 46 -3.79 15.26 2.42
C GLU A 46 -4.34 13.87 2.07
N ASP A 47 -4.66 13.57 0.81
CA ASP A 47 -5.16 12.25 0.44
C ASP A 47 -4.01 11.23 0.48
N PHE A 48 -4.25 10.08 1.10
CA PHE A 48 -3.26 9.00 1.23
C PHE A 48 -3.90 7.63 1.14
N ALA A 49 -3.09 6.62 0.84
CA ALA A 49 -3.44 5.21 0.85
C ALA A 49 -2.64 4.48 1.93
N ASN A 50 -3.31 3.64 2.72
CA ASN A 50 -2.67 2.78 3.71
C ASN A 50 -2.58 1.36 3.18
N VAL A 51 -1.34 0.87 3.04
CA VAL A 51 -1.05 -0.51 2.64
C VAL A 51 -0.66 -1.31 3.87
N GLN A 52 -1.35 -2.41 4.09
CA GLN A 52 -0.97 -3.39 5.09
C GLN A 52 -0.14 -4.48 4.41
N LEU A 53 1.16 -4.50 4.69
CA LEU A 53 2.08 -5.53 4.19
C LEU A 53 1.88 -6.88 4.90
N PHE A 54 1.41 -6.85 6.15
CA PHE A 54 1.21 -8.04 6.97
C PHE A 54 0.15 -7.80 8.06
N SER A 55 -0.61 -8.86 8.35
CA SER A 55 -1.51 -8.94 9.50
C SER A 55 -1.30 -10.28 10.20
N ALA A 56 -0.92 -10.26 11.48
CA ALA A 56 -0.71 -11.47 12.28
C ALA A 56 -1.94 -12.40 12.27
N TYR A 57 -3.13 -11.83 12.12
CA TYR A 57 -4.37 -12.60 12.18
C TYR A 57 -5.13 -12.63 10.86
N ASP A 58 -4.67 -11.95 9.81
CA ASP A 58 -5.27 -11.87 8.46
C ASP A 58 -6.75 -12.32 8.41
N TYR A 59 -7.65 -11.40 8.73
CA TYR A 59 -9.06 -11.71 8.98
C TYR A 59 -9.85 -12.01 7.70
N PHE A 60 -9.31 -11.69 6.52
CA PHE A 60 -10.08 -11.64 5.29
C PHE A 60 -9.77 -12.81 4.35
N ASN A 61 -8.54 -13.32 4.37
CA ASN A 61 -8.16 -14.41 3.47
C ASN A 61 -8.74 -15.77 3.87
N HIS A 62 -8.95 -16.59 2.84
CA HIS A 62 -9.35 -17.97 3.03
C HIS A 62 -8.27 -18.77 3.76
N LEU A 63 -8.66 -19.67 4.67
CA LEU A 63 -7.75 -20.43 5.54
C LEU A 63 -6.68 -21.25 4.82
N ARG A 64 -6.88 -21.56 3.53
CA ARG A 64 -5.92 -22.31 2.68
C ARG A 64 -4.83 -21.45 2.04
N VAL A 65 -4.99 -20.12 2.04
CA VAL A 65 -4.06 -19.18 1.40
C VAL A 65 -3.42 -18.20 2.39
N LYS A 66 -3.73 -18.38 3.68
CA LYS A 66 -3.30 -17.52 4.77
C LYS A 66 -2.17 -18.21 5.57
N PRO A 67 -1.06 -17.52 5.86
CA PRO A 67 -0.04 -18.00 6.78
C PRO A 67 -0.58 -18.21 8.20
N LEU A 68 0.08 -19.09 8.97
CA LEU A 68 -0.19 -19.17 10.42
C LEU A 68 0.11 -17.82 11.08
N PRO A 69 -0.56 -17.48 12.20
CA PRO A 69 -0.26 -16.25 12.92
C PRO A 69 1.21 -16.17 13.34
N VAL A 70 1.86 -15.08 12.92
CA VAL A 70 3.23 -14.74 13.30
C VAL A 70 3.19 -13.39 14.02
N THR A 71 3.66 -13.36 15.27
CA THR A 71 3.73 -12.13 16.08
C THR A 71 5.16 -11.70 16.39
N ASP A 72 6.13 -12.59 16.16
CA ASP A 72 7.54 -12.27 16.26
C ASP A 72 8.10 -11.96 14.86
N LEU A 73 8.31 -10.68 14.61
CA LEU A 73 8.99 -10.16 13.41
C LEU A 73 10.39 -9.64 13.76
N SER A 74 10.98 -10.10 14.88
CA SER A 74 12.33 -9.69 15.25
C SER A 74 13.32 -10.06 14.14
N GLY A 75 14.21 -9.12 13.81
CA GLY A 75 15.16 -9.26 12.70
C GLY A 75 14.60 -8.86 11.32
N LEU A 76 13.30 -8.58 11.18
CA LEU A 76 12.78 -7.99 9.95
C LEU A 76 13.31 -6.57 9.77
N THR A 77 13.93 -6.31 8.63
CA THR A 77 14.33 -4.95 8.22
C THR A 77 13.50 -4.55 7.01
N LEU A 78 12.79 -3.42 7.12
CA LEU A 78 12.14 -2.80 5.97
C LEU A 78 13.14 -1.87 5.30
N GLN A 79 13.46 -2.17 4.05
CA GLN A 79 14.30 -1.35 3.19
C GLN A 79 13.52 -1.01 1.93
N TYR A 80 13.56 0.25 1.52
CA TYR A 80 12.90 0.74 0.32
C TYR A 80 13.79 1.78 -0.34
N ASP A 81 13.81 1.74 -1.67
CA ASP A 81 14.32 2.83 -2.50
C ASP A 81 13.12 3.74 -2.82
N MET A 82 13.26 5.04 -2.58
CA MET A 82 12.20 6.01 -2.83
C MET A 82 12.58 6.89 -4.01
N GLU A 83 11.75 6.86 -5.05
CA GLU A 83 11.82 7.78 -6.17
C GLU A 83 10.58 8.69 -6.15
N ILE A 84 10.81 10.00 -6.12
CA ILE A 84 9.74 11.00 -6.22
C ILE A 84 9.66 11.44 -7.67
N LEU A 85 8.61 11.01 -8.38
CA LEU A 85 8.40 11.41 -9.76
C LEU A 85 7.82 12.84 -9.82
N PRO A 86 8.32 13.69 -10.73
CA PRO A 86 7.79 15.03 -10.89
C PRO A 86 6.38 15.01 -11.49
N VAL A 87 5.52 15.89 -11.01
CA VAL A 87 4.17 16.09 -11.57
C VAL A 87 4.20 17.41 -12.33
N ASN A 88 3.96 17.37 -13.65
CA ASN A 88 4.00 18.56 -14.52
C ASN A 88 5.33 19.36 -14.49
N GLY A 89 6.46 18.72 -14.16
CA GLY A 89 7.77 19.38 -14.10
C GLY A 89 8.13 20.01 -12.75
N GLU A 90 7.26 19.86 -11.75
CA GLU A 90 7.51 20.26 -10.35
C GLU A 90 7.76 19.01 -9.47
N GLU A 91 8.53 19.16 -8.41
CA GLU A 91 8.83 18.08 -7.46
C GLU A 91 7.59 17.80 -6.58
N GLY A 92 6.88 16.69 -6.84
CA GLY A 92 5.75 16.22 -6.01
C GLY A 92 4.41 16.99 -6.16
N ASN A 93 3.46 16.66 -5.27
CA ASN A 93 2.05 17.09 -5.28
C ASN A 93 1.87 18.62 -5.17
N VAL A 94 2.11 19.36 -6.24
CA VAL A 94 1.77 20.78 -6.34
C VAL A 94 0.54 20.93 -7.21
N ARG A 95 -0.62 21.10 -6.56
CA ARG A 95 -1.76 21.76 -7.20
C ARG A 95 -1.45 23.27 -7.20
N PRO A 96 -1.24 23.91 -8.37
CA PRO A 96 -0.95 25.34 -8.43
C PRO A 96 -2.08 26.22 -7.86
N ASP A 97 -3.28 25.65 -7.75
CA ASP A 97 -4.53 26.26 -7.30
C ASP A 97 -4.90 25.92 -5.85
N CYS A 98 -4.13 25.09 -5.15
CA CYS A 98 -4.41 24.76 -3.76
C CYS A 98 -3.95 25.91 -2.85
N VAL A 99 -4.91 26.60 -2.23
CA VAL A 99 -4.64 27.63 -1.21
C VAL A 99 -3.84 26.97 -0.09
N ARG A 100 -2.54 27.31 0.03
CA ARG A 100 -1.74 27.00 1.23
C ARG A 100 -2.57 27.48 2.42
N TYR A 101 -2.93 26.55 3.31
CA TYR A 101 -3.81 26.70 4.47
C TYR A 101 -4.19 28.14 4.85
N ALA A 102 -5.49 28.42 4.96
CA ALA A 102 -5.94 29.66 5.60
C ALA A 102 -5.38 29.69 7.04
N SER A 103 -4.61 30.74 7.34
CA SER A 103 -4.07 31.09 8.65
C SER A 103 -5.15 31.20 9.72
#